data_AF-A0A4U2Z716-F1
#
_entry.id   AF-A0A4U2Z716-F1
#
_cell.length_a   1.000
_cell.length_b   1.000
_cell.length_c   1.000
_cell.angle_alpha   90.00
_cell.angle_beta   90.00
_cell.angle_gamma   90.00
#
_symmetry.space_group_name_H-M   'P 1'
#
loop_
_entity.id
_entity.type
_entity.pdbx_description
1 polymer ?
#
loop_
_entity_poly.entity_id
_entity_poly.type
_entity_poly.pdbx_seq_one_letter_code
_entity_poly.pdbx_strand_id
1 'polypeptide(L)'
;MFVIYTAISGIYLLLPPLFAILYLLFSKALKQEDVVLLSLVAVCLLFFEAQNSYMLFSAIIYFALIHRYVIPKIKQNFNCNLCVNLSIVILVYIGFFLFCSLLSNIFLLPMPSINYYVLYYMAIEFIILSLI
;
A
#
# COMPACT_ATOMS: atom_id res chain seq x y z
N MET A 1 -9.68 7.26 -14.60
CA MET A 1 -10.68 6.55 -13.76
C MET A 1 -10.14 6.23 -12.37
N PHE A 2 -8.98 5.58 -12.23
CA PHE A 2 -8.40 5.19 -10.92
C PHE A 2 -8.03 6.37 -9.98
N VAL A 3 -7.57 7.50 -10.54
CA VAL A 3 -7.28 8.73 -9.76
C VAL A 3 -8.56 9.34 -9.17
N ILE A 4 -9.67 9.27 -9.90
CA ILE A 4 -10.98 9.73 -9.42
C ILE A 4 -11.48 8.81 -8.31
N TYR A 5 -11.30 7.49 -8.47
CA TYR A 5 -11.67 6.50 -7.46
C TYR A 5 -10.91 6.69 -6.15
N THR A 6 -9.58 6.90 -6.19
CA THR A 6 -8.77 7.12 -4.98
C THR A 6 -9.18 8.40 -4.25
N ALA A 7 -9.45 9.49 -4.99
CA ALA A 7 -9.99 10.72 -4.41
C ALA A 7 -11.38 10.52 -3.76
N ILE A 8 -12.27 9.74 -4.39
CA ILE A 8 -13.61 9.42 -3.86
C ILE A 8 -13.52 8.46 -2.67
N SER A 9 -12.59 7.50 -2.67
CA SER A 9 -12.45 6.51 -1.59
C SER A 9 -12.12 7.14 -0.25
N GLY A 10 -11.39 8.26 -0.24
CA GLY A 10 -11.15 8.95 1.02
C GLY A 10 -12.28 9.88 1.47
N ILE A 11 -13.31 10.09 0.65
CA ILE A 11 -14.57 10.76 1.03
C ILE A 11 -15.58 9.73 1.58
N TYR A 12 -15.56 8.49 1.08
CA TYR A 12 -16.45 7.43 1.51
C TYR A 12 -15.74 6.39 2.39
N LEU A 13 -16.07 6.40 3.68
CA LEU A 13 -15.57 5.48 4.72
C LEU A 13 -15.78 3.96 4.44
N LEU A 14 -16.50 3.61 3.38
CA LEU A 14 -16.80 2.22 3.00
C LEU A 14 -15.91 1.73 1.84
N LEU A 15 -15.28 2.63 1.08
CA LEU A 15 -14.50 2.26 -0.09
C LEU A 15 -13.04 2.02 0.30
N PRO A 16 -12.48 0.81 0.09
CA PRO A 16 -11.09 0.55 0.39
C PRO A 16 -10.18 1.38 -0.54
N PRO A 17 -9.06 1.92 -0.03
CA PRO A 17 -8.13 2.73 -0.82
C PRO A 17 -7.34 1.93 -1.87
N LEU A 18 -7.61 0.62 -2.05
CA LEU A 18 -6.93 -0.29 -2.98
C LEU A 18 -5.41 -0.26 -2.79
N PHE A 19 -4.95 -0.18 -1.54
CA PHE A 19 -3.55 0.11 -1.22
C PHE A 19 -2.63 -1.08 -1.53
N ALA A 20 -3.08 -2.31 -1.27
CA ALA A 20 -2.36 -3.52 -1.69
C ALA A 20 -2.35 -3.70 -3.21
N ILE A 21 -3.41 -3.28 -3.90
CA ILE A 21 -3.48 -3.31 -5.36
C ILE A 21 -2.55 -2.26 -5.97
N LEU A 22 -2.50 -1.05 -5.41
CA LEU A 22 -1.53 -0.02 -5.75
C LEU A 22 -0.09 -0.54 -5.61
N TYR A 23 0.20 -1.28 -4.54
CA TYR A 23 1.49 -1.93 -4.38
C TYR A 23 1.78 -2.97 -5.47
N LEU A 24 0.81 -3.79 -5.85
CA LEU A 24 1.00 -4.79 -6.92
C LEU A 24 1.21 -4.13 -8.29
N LEU A 25 0.46 -3.07 -8.58
CA LEU A 25 0.66 -2.25 -9.78
C LEU A 25 2.04 -1.60 -9.79
N PHE A 26 2.48 -1.04 -8.65
CA PHE A 26 3.83 -0.50 -8.49
C PHE A 26 4.92 -1.56 -8.74
N SER A 27 4.77 -2.74 -8.13
CA SER A 27 5.65 -3.89 -8.28
C SER A 27 5.72 -4.40 -9.73
N LYS A 28 4.59 -4.37 -10.45
CA LYS A 28 4.52 -4.73 -11.87
C LYS A 28 5.19 -3.67 -12.75
N ALA A 29 4.91 -2.39 -12.51
CA ALA A 29 5.51 -1.28 -13.24
C ALA A 29 7.04 -1.28 -13.16
N LEU A 30 7.58 -1.53 -11.95
CA LEU A 30 9.02 -1.66 -11.72
C LEU A 30 9.66 -2.80 -12.51
N LYS A 31 8.97 -3.93 -12.65
CA LYS A 31 9.48 -5.09 -13.38
C LYS A 31 9.42 -4.94 -14.89
N GLN A 32 8.41 -4.22 -15.39
CA GLN A 32 8.19 -4.00 -16.81
C GLN A 32 8.89 -2.73 -17.33
N GLU A 33 9.57 -1.99 -16.44
CA GLU A 33 10.18 -0.68 -16.73
C GLU A 33 9.16 0.33 -17.31
N ASP A 34 7.87 0.14 -16.98
CA ASP A 34 6.76 0.94 -17.48
C ASP A 34 6.67 2.27 -16.73
N VAL A 35 7.42 3.27 -17.19
CA VAL A 35 7.52 4.60 -16.58
C VAL A 35 6.15 5.29 -16.47
N VAL A 36 5.27 5.09 -17.45
CA VAL A 36 3.92 5.67 -17.46
C VAL A 36 3.09 5.13 -16.30
N LEU A 37 3.06 3.81 -16.11
CA LEU A 37 2.28 3.19 -15.05
C LEU A 37 2.86 3.53 -13.66
N LEU A 38 4.18 3.56 -13.55
CA LEU A 38 4.88 3.97 -12.34
C LEU A 38 4.55 5.43 -11.96
N SER A 39 4.55 6.35 -12.92
CA SER A 39 4.20 7.76 -12.69
C SER A 39 2.75 7.93 -12.23
N LEU A 40 1.82 7.16 -12.80
CA LEU A 40 0.41 7.21 -12.43
C LEU A 40 0.18 6.68 -11.02
N VAL A 41 0.83 5.56 -10.66
CA VAL A 41 0.79 5.01 -9.30
C VAL A 41 1.42 5.97 -8.30
N ALA A 42 2.54 6.62 -8.64
CA ALA A 42 3.18 7.62 -7.78
C ALA A 42 2.24 8.80 -7.49
N VAL A 43 1.54 9.32 -8.50
CA VAL A 43 0.53 10.37 -8.29
C VAL A 43 -0.59 9.91 -7.35
N CYS A 44 -1.12 8.70 -7.54
CA CYS A 44 -2.14 8.14 -6.63
C CYS A 44 -1.63 8.03 -5.19
N LEU A 45 -0.37 7.60 -4.99
CA LEU A 45 0.24 7.50 -3.67
C LEU A 45 0.40 8.87 -3.01
N LEU A 46 0.81 9.90 -3.76
CA LEU A 46 0.92 11.27 -3.25
C LEU A 46 -0.44 11.83 -2.81
N PHE A 47 -1.51 11.56 -3.57
CA PHE A 47 -2.86 11.94 -3.16
C PHE A 47 -3.30 11.23 -1.88
N PHE A 48 -3.02 9.92 -1.77
CA PHE A 48 -3.30 9.14 -0.56
C PHE A 48 -2.53 9.65 0.66
N GLU A 49 -1.25 10.00 0.51
CA GLU A 49 -0.43 10.58 1.57
C GLU A 49 -0.97 11.93 2.03
N ALA A 50 -1.28 12.82 1.08
CA ALA A 50 -1.81 14.15 1.36
C ALA A 50 -3.16 14.08 2.10
N GLN A 51 -4.02 13.14 1.72
CA GLN A 51 -5.33 12.97 2.34
C GLN A 51 -5.24 12.46 3.79
N ASN A 52 -4.27 11.60 4.09
CA ASN A 52 -4.10 11.01 5.42
C ASN A 52 -3.07 11.77 6.29
N SER A 53 -2.59 12.94 5.84
CA SER A 53 -1.57 13.74 6.53
C SER A 53 -0.25 12.99 6.79
N TYR A 54 0.08 12.01 5.95
CA TYR A 54 1.38 11.33 5.99
C TYR A 54 2.49 12.19 5.35
N MET A 55 3.74 11.89 5.72
CA MET A 55 4.91 12.52 5.12
C MET A 55 4.99 12.19 3.61
N LEU A 56 5.25 13.22 2.79
CA LEU A 56 5.39 13.06 1.35
C LEU A 56 6.47 12.02 1.00
N PHE A 57 6.20 11.19 0.00
CA PHE A 57 7.02 10.09 -0.49
C PHE A 57 7.21 8.90 0.47
N SER A 58 6.63 8.93 1.66
CA SER A 58 6.76 7.82 2.64
C SER A 58 6.24 6.49 2.08
N ALA A 59 5.12 6.48 1.37
CA ALA A 59 4.53 5.30 0.76
C ALA A 59 5.38 4.78 -0.41
N ILE A 60 5.91 5.68 -1.24
CA ILE A 60 6.79 5.30 -2.36
C ILE A 60 8.08 4.67 -1.84
N ILE A 61 8.72 5.28 -0.83
CA ILE A 61 9.92 4.75 -0.18
C ILE A 61 9.61 3.38 0.44
N TYR A 62 8.50 3.27 1.17
CA TYR A 62 8.10 2.01 1.78
C TYR A 62 7.86 0.92 0.74
N PHE A 63 7.14 1.21 -0.34
CA PHE A 63 6.87 0.27 -1.42
C PHE A 63 8.15 -0.21 -2.10
N ALA A 64 9.11 0.68 -2.32
CA ALA A 64 10.42 0.32 -2.85
C ALA A 64 11.19 -0.61 -1.90
N LEU A 65 11.20 -0.33 -0.60
CA LEU A 65 11.86 -1.16 0.41
C LEU A 65 11.26 -2.56 0.49
N ILE A 66 9.93 -2.68 0.58
CA ILE A 66 9.28 -3.98 0.70
C ILE A 66 9.45 -4.80 -0.59
N HIS A 67 9.35 -4.15 -1.76
CA HIS A 67 9.51 -4.81 -3.05
C HIS A 67 10.91 -5.42 -3.20
N ARG A 68 11.95 -4.66 -2.80
CA ARG A 68 13.34 -5.08 -2.96
C ARG A 68 13.79 -6.09 -1.91
N TYR A 69 13.38 -5.94 -0.65
CA TYR A 69 13.98 -6.70 0.46
C TYR A 69 13.06 -7.76 1.07
N VAL A 70 11.77 -7.46 1.23
CA VAL A 70 10.86 -8.29 2.03
C VAL A 70 10.18 -9.34 1.17
N ILE A 71 9.66 -8.93 0.02
CA ILE A 71 8.85 -9.74 -0.88
C ILE A 71 9.60 -10.90 -1.52
N PRO A 72 10.87 -10.76 -1.98
CA PRO A 72 11.61 -11.93 -2.46
C PRO A 72 11.80 -12.99 -1.36
N LYS A 73 12.02 -12.58 -0.10
CA LYS A 73 12.14 -13.51 1.03
C LYS A 73 10.83 -14.23 1.34
N ILE A 74 9.69 -13.52 1.28
CA ILE A 74 8.36 -14.13 1.45
C ILE A 74 8.11 -15.15 0.34
N LYS A 75 8.39 -14.81 -0.92
CA LYS A 75 8.22 -15.74 -2.05
C LYS A 75 9.14 -16.95 -1.98
N GLN A 76 10.33 -16.81 -1.39
CA GLN A 76 11.24 -17.92 -1.18
C GLN A 76 10.75 -18.88 -0.07
N ASN A 77 10.15 -18.34 0.99
CA ASN A 77 9.70 -19.13 2.14
C ASN A 77 8.31 -19.75 1.94
N PHE A 78 7.44 -19.13 1.14
CA PHE A 78 6.06 -19.58 0.91
C PHE A 78 5.85 -20.02 -0.54
N ASN A 79 5.51 -21.30 -0.74
CA ASN A 79 5.15 -21.84 -2.06
C ASN A 79 3.70 -21.55 -2.48
N CYS A 80 2.83 -21.12 -1.56
CA CYS A 80 1.42 -20.89 -1.85
C CYS A 80 1.15 -19.44 -2.28
N ASN A 81 0.58 -19.25 -3.48
CA ASN A 81 0.27 -17.92 -4.03
C ASN A 81 -0.72 -17.15 -3.14
N LEU A 82 -1.72 -17.83 -2.56
CA LEU A 82 -2.66 -17.23 -1.61
C LEU A 82 -1.98 -16.74 -0.33
N CYS A 83 -1.03 -17.51 0.21
CA CYS A 83 -0.27 -17.11 1.41
C CYS A 83 0.63 -15.91 1.13
N VAL A 84 1.24 -15.85 -0.06
CA VAL A 84 2.05 -14.70 -0.49
C VAL A 84 1.15 -13.46 -0.63
N ASN A 85 -0.01 -13.57 -1.27
CA ASN A 85 -0.96 -12.45 -1.41
C ASN A 85 -1.46 -11.96 -0.05
N LEU A 86 -1.83 -12.87 0.86
CA LEU A 86 -2.22 -12.52 2.23
C LEU A 86 -1.10 -11.76 2.96
N SER A 87 0.12 -12.29 2.87
CA SER A 87 1.29 -11.66 3.50
C SER A 87 1.53 -10.26 2.93
N ILE A 88 1.34 -10.06 1.62
CA ILE A 88 1.45 -8.75 0.97
C ILE A 88 0.43 -7.77 1.54
N VAL A 89 -0.86 -8.15 1.62
CA VAL A 89 -1.90 -7.25 2.16
C VAL A 89 -1.56 -6.84 3.59
N ILE A 90 -1.20 -7.79 4.45
CA ILE A 90 -0.80 -7.50 5.83
C ILE A 90 0.39 -6.54 5.86
N LEU A 91 1.42 -6.79 5.05
CA LEU A 91 2.62 -5.97 5.04
C LEU A 91 2.35 -4.56 4.56
N VAL A 92 1.57 -4.42 3.48
CA VAL A 92 1.25 -3.12 2.89
C VAL A 92 0.45 -2.25 3.87
N TYR A 93 -0.46 -2.82 4.67
CA TYR A 93 -1.20 -2.02 5.64
C TYR A 93 -0.53 -1.91 7.00
N ILE A 94 -0.29 -3.03 7.68
CA ILE A 94 0.28 -3.05 9.03
C ILE A 94 1.73 -2.58 8.99
N GLY A 95 2.49 -3.08 8.01
CA GLY A 95 3.88 -2.71 7.87
C GLY A 95 4.07 -1.24 7.48
N PHE A 96 3.20 -0.67 6.63
CA PHE A 96 3.23 0.76 6.34
C PHE A 96 2.87 1.60 7.56
N PHE A 97 1.87 1.19 8.34
CA PHE A 97 1.55 1.86 9.60
C PHE A 97 2.74 1.88 10.56
N LEU A 98 3.42 0.74 10.74
CA LEU A 98 4.63 0.65 11.57
C LEU A 98 5.75 1.54 11.03
N PHE A 99 5.94 1.59 9.71
CA PHE A 99 6.92 2.46 9.08
C PHE A 99 6.62 3.94 9.33
N CYS A 100 5.37 4.37 9.14
CA CYS A 100 4.95 5.74 9.45
C CYS A 100 5.09 6.07 10.94
N SER A 101 4.80 5.14 11.84
CA SER A 101 5.00 5.31 13.27
C SER A 101 6.48 5.52 13.63
N LEU A 102 7.39 4.77 13.01
CA LEU A 102 8.84 4.96 13.19
C LEU A 102 9.29 6.34 12.69
N LEU A 103 8.86 6.73 11.49
CA LEU A 103 9.11 8.06 10.94
C LEU A 103 8.58 9.17 11.85
N SER A 104 7.36 8.99 12.38
CA SER A 104 6.73 9.96 13.27
C SER A 104 7.57 10.22 14.52
N ASN A 105 8.17 9.18 15.09
CA ASN A 105 9.06 9.30 16.25
C ASN A 105 10.39 9.98 15.90
N ILE A 106 10.96 9.69 14.73
CA ILE A 106 12.24 10.29 14.28
C ILE A 106 12.07 11.78 13.99
N PHE A 107 10.95 12.16 13.36
CA PHE A 107 10.68 13.53 12.91
C PHE A 107 9.79 14.34 13.87
N LEU A 108 9.42 13.78 15.03
CA LEU A 108 8.48 14.37 16.00
C LEU A 108 7.14 14.82 15.39
N LEU A 109 6.61 14.03 14.45
CA LEU A 109 5.31 14.26 13.80
C LEU A 109 4.16 13.67 14.65
N PRO A 110 2.91 14.09 14.43
CA PRO A 110 1.76 13.47 15.09
C PRO A 110 1.62 12.00 14.72
N MET A 111 1.42 11.16 15.73
CA MET A 111 1.38 9.71 15.56
C MET A 111 0.14 9.30 14.74
N PRO A 112 0.30 8.42 13.74
CA PRO A 112 -0.83 7.99 12.92
C PRO A 112 -1.82 7.17 13.76
N SER A 113 -3.12 7.38 13.55
CA SER A 113 -4.19 6.62 14.19
C SER A 113 -4.68 5.50 13.28
N ILE A 114 -4.74 4.25 13.78
CA ILE A 114 -5.44 3.17 13.07
C ILE A 114 -6.93 3.29 13.36
N ASN A 115 -7.73 3.45 12.30
CA ASN A 115 -9.17 3.30 12.39
C ASN A 115 -9.56 1.84 12.16
N TYR A 116 -10.61 1.35 12.81
CA TYR A 116 -11.10 -0.03 12.69
C TYR A 116 -11.46 -0.42 11.24
N TYR A 117 -11.83 0.55 10.40
CA TYR A 117 -12.10 0.36 8.97
C TYR A 117 -10.88 -0.17 8.19
N VAL A 118 -9.66 0.03 8.69
CA VAL A 118 -8.45 -0.51 8.06
C VAL A 118 -8.47 -2.05 8.03
N LEU A 119 -8.98 -2.71 9.08
CA LEU A 119 -9.14 -4.17 9.09
C LEU A 119 -10.17 -4.64 8.06
N TYR A 120 -11.26 -3.88 7.91
CA TYR A 120 -12.28 -4.15 6.88
C TYR A 120 -11.70 -4.02 5.46
N TYR A 121 -10.89 -3.00 5.20
CA TYR A 121 -10.22 -2.82 3.91
C TYR A 121 -9.23 -3.94 3.60
N MET A 122 -8.46 -4.40 4.58
CA MET A 122 -7.58 -5.57 4.41
C MET A 122 -8.36 -6.82 3.99
N ALA A 123 -9.51 -7.08 4.64
CA ALA A 123 -10.33 -8.25 4.33
C ALA A 123 -10.88 -8.19 2.88
N ILE A 124 -11.39 -7.04 2.45
CA ILE A 124 -11.87 -6.86 1.07
C ILE A 124 -10.74 -7.03 0.06
N GLU A 125 -9.61 -6.36 0.27
CA GLU A 125 -8.49 -6.42 -0.68
C GLU A 125 -7.88 -7.81 -0.76
N PHE A 126 -7.85 -8.54 0.35
CA PHE A 126 -7.46 -9.93 0.33
C PHE A 126 -8.40 -10.78 -0.53
N ILE A 127 -9.72 -10.58 -0.44
CA ILE A 127 -10.70 -11.29 -1.29
C ILE A 127 -10.51 -10.92 -2.77
N ILE A 128 -10.28 -9.64 -3.07
CA ILE A 128 -10.02 -9.20 -4.45
C ILE A 128 -8.76 -9.87 -5.00
N LEU A 129 -7.70 -9.95 -4.19
CA LEU A 129 -6.42 -10.55 -4.58
C LEU A 129 -6.40 -12.07 -4.57
N SER A 130 -7.36 -12.73 -3.94
CA SER A 130 -7.52 -14.18 -4.04
C SER A 130 -8.33 -14.59 -5.28
N LEU A 131 -9.15 -13.70 -5.81
CA LEU A 131 -9.92 -13.88 -7.05
C LEU A 131 -9.10 -13.62 -8.33
N ILE A 132 -8.03 -12.83 -8.25
CA ILE A 132 -7.10 -12.51 -9.35
C ILE A 132 -5.97 -13.54 -9.41
#